data_AF-B2KU28-F1
#
_entry.id   AF-B2KU28-F1
#
_cell.length_a   1.000
_cell.length_b   1.000
_cell.length_c   1.000
_cell.angle_alpha   90.00
_cell.angle_beta   90.00
_cell.angle_gamma   90.00
#
_symmetry.space_group_name_H-M   'P 1'
#
loop_
_entity.id
_entity.type
_entity.pdbx_description
1 polymer ?
#
loop_
_entity_poly.entity_id
_entity_poly.type
_entity_poly.pdbx_seq_one_letter_code
_entity_poly.pdbx_strand_id
1 'polypeptide(L)'
;MKKLIKWLGLAAAGLALITAVPQIVRADDAWTQPVATLGSSLTTDQKNGTLSTLQNAAGVSNATQLTVNGATLVKYLNPSGSSFTESSGVWSSALVQKTNNGGINVTIVPYNGTNNITTITADQYRNAALTAGVSNANLYITSAVKIDGSGALAGVYAAFAQNGENLNNQQINAAQQEVNTLSSITQANKGKDGYTDKQLNNAVAGAKQQ
;
A
#
# COMPACT_ATOMS: atom_id res chain seq x y z
N MET A 1 -87.69 -27.02 2.85
CA MET A 1 -86.85 -26.18 1.97
C MET A 1 -85.54 -25.89 2.68
N LYS A 2 -84.42 -26.30 2.08
CA LYS A 2 -83.04 -26.25 2.60
C LYS A 2 -82.45 -24.85 2.41
N LYS A 3 -81.83 -24.26 3.43
CA LYS A 3 -80.73 -23.24 3.33
C LYS A 3 -79.86 -23.34 4.60
N LEU A 4 -78.76 -24.08 4.58
CA LEU A 4 -77.38 -23.66 4.23
C LEU A 4 -76.70 -22.84 5.35
N ILE A 5 -76.09 -23.59 6.27
CA ILE A 5 -75.02 -23.15 7.18
C ILE A 5 -73.70 -23.16 6.39
N LYS A 6 -72.88 -22.12 6.60
CA LYS A 6 -71.40 -22.08 6.68
C LYS A 6 -70.89 -20.79 6.03
N TRP A 7 -70.49 -19.83 6.86
CA TRP A 7 -69.52 -18.82 6.47
C TRP A 7 -68.22 -19.06 7.24
N LEU A 8 -67.18 -19.22 6.44
CA LEU A 8 -65.78 -19.35 6.76
C LEU A 8 -65.19 -17.98 7.14
N GLY A 9 -64.21 -17.98 8.04
CA GLY A 9 -63.11 -17.00 8.00
C GLY A 9 -62.92 -16.20 9.29
N LEU A 10 -61.93 -16.57 10.11
CA LEU A 10 -60.59 -15.97 10.06
C LEU A 10 -59.66 -16.73 11.01
N ALA A 11 -58.64 -17.36 10.44
CA ALA A 11 -57.59 -18.04 11.19
C ALA A 11 -56.53 -17.03 11.66
N ALA A 12 -56.21 -17.12 12.95
CA ALA A 12 -54.96 -16.78 13.63
C ALA A 12 -54.13 -15.58 13.12
N ALA A 13 -54.11 -14.53 13.94
CA ALA A 13 -53.06 -13.53 13.97
C ALA A 13 -51.72 -14.19 14.37
N GLY A 14 -50.82 -14.37 13.41
CA GLY A 14 -49.41 -14.68 13.67
C GLY A 14 -48.63 -13.38 13.80
N LEU A 15 -48.44 -12.89 15.03
CA LEU A 15 -47.51 -11.80 15.30
C LEU A 15 -46.09 -12.38 15.37
N ALA A 16 -45.38 -12.40 14.23
CA ALA A 16 -43.97 -12.76 14.20
C ALA A 16 -43.15 -11.61 14.84
N LEU A 17 -42.74 -11.78 16.09
CA LEU A 17 -41.67 -10.95 16.66
C LEU A 17 -40.35 -11.29 15.96
N ILE A 18 -39.95 -10.42 15.03
CA ILE A 18 -38.60 -10.42 14.47
C ILE A 18 -37.70 -9.76 15.53
N THR A 19 -37.10 -10.55 16.41
CA THR A 19 -35.99 -10.08 17.23
C THR A 19 -34.78 -9.90 16.32
N ALA A 20 -34.46 -8.66 15.96
CA ALA A 20 -33.26 -8.33 15.22
C ALA A 20 -32.03 -8.66 16.10
N VAL A 21 -31.41 -9.81 15.84
CA VAL A 21 -30.11 -10.15 16.41
C VAL A 21 -29.10 -9.21 15.76
N PRO A 22 -28.36 -8.36 16.49
CA PRO A 22 -27.33 -7.54 15.88
C PRO A 22 -26.29 -8.46 15.25
N GLN A 23 -26.24 -8.46 13.92
CA GLN A 23 -25.18 -9.12 13.17
C GLN A 23 -23.92 -8.30 13.44
N ILE A 24 -23.02 -8.83 14.26
CA ILE A 24 -21.66 -8.28 14.35
C ILE A 24 -20.97 -8.65 13.03
N VAL A 25 -21.02 -7.74 12.06
CA VAL A 25 -20.20 -7.82 10.86
C VAL A 25 -18.76 -7.55 11.31
N ARG A 26 -17.98 -8.60 11.55
CA ARG A 26 -16.52 -8.45 11.59
C ARG A 26 -16.06 -8.38 10.15
N ALA A 27 -15.77 -7.18 9.67
CA ALA A 27 -15.02 -7.02 8.44
C ALA A 27 -13.63 -7.63 8.69
N ASP A 28 -13.42 -8.85 8.21
CA ASP A 28 -12.08 -9.42 8.03
C ASP A 28 -11.41 -8.63 6.90
N ASP A 29 -10.97 -7.40 7.19
CA ASP A 29 -10.27 -6.50 6.26
C ASP A 29 -8.80 -6.91 6.07
N ALA A 30 -8.46 -8.18 6.35
CA ALA A 30 -7.14 -8.72 6.14
C ALA A 30 -7.05 -9.21 4.68
N TRP A 31 -6.04 -8.72 3.95
CA TRP A 31 -5.73 -9.29 2.64
C TRP A 31 -5.48 -10.78 2.79
N THR A 32 -6.10 -11.58 1.91
CA THR A 32 -5.97 -13.04 1.97
C THR A 32 -4.53 -13.50 1.72
N GLN A 33 -3.75 -12.70 0.99
CA GLN A 33 -2.33 -12.94 0.70
C GLN A 33 -1.56 -11.61 0.60
N PRO A 34 -0.25 -11.61 0.86
CA PRO A 34 0.62 -10.49 0.51
C PRO A 34 0.59 -10.20 -1.00
N VAL A 35 0.90 -8.97 -1.39
CA VAL A 35 0.98 -8.54 -2.78
C VAL A 35 2.40 -8.11 -3.12
N ALA A 36 3.04 -8.81 -4.05
CA ALA A 36 4.30 -8.41 -4.66
C ALA A 36 4.03 -7.53 -5.89
N THR A 37 4.38 -6.25 -5.81
CA THR A 37 4.29 -5.31 -6.93
C THR A 37 5.62 -5.27 -7.68
N LEU A 38 5.64 -5.77 -8.91
CA LEU A 38 6.84 -5.99 -9.71
C LEU A 38 6.89 -4.99 -10.89
N GLY A 39 8.03 -4.34 -11.06
CA GLY A 39 8.24 -3.37 -12.12
C GLY A 39 8.20 -3.99 -13.53
N SER A 40 7.57 -3.31 -14.48
CA SER A 40 7.39 -3.79 -15.86
C SER A 40 8.68 -3.79 -16.68
N SER A 41 9.73 -3.11 -16.21
CA SER A 41 11.02 -3.04 -16.91
C SER A 41 12.03 -4.09 -16.44
N LEU A 42 11.65 -4.93 -15.49
CA LEU A 42 12.44 -6.09 -15.08
C LEU A 42 12.50 -7.10 -16.23
N THR A 43 13.69 -7.62 -16.52
CA THR A 43 13.82 -8.85 -17.33
C THR A 43 13.19 -10.03 -16.59
N THR A 44 12.94 -11.15 -17.28
CA THR A 44 12.41 -12.37 -16.66
C THR A 44 13.25 -12.81 -15.46
N ASP A 45 14.58 -12.84 -15.59
CA ASP A 45 15.47 -13.23 -14.51
C ASP A 45 15.44 -12.24 -13.35
N GLN A 46 15.44 -10.94 -13.65
CA GLN A 46 15.32 -9.89 -12.63
C GLN A 46 13.98 -9.98 -11.91
N LYS A 47 12.88 -10.28 -12.61
CA LYS A 47 11.55 -10.45 -12.03
C LYS A 47 11.54 -11.61 -11.04
N ASN A 48 12.07 -12.76 -11.43
CA ASN A 48 12.15 -13.94 -10.58
C ASN A 48 13.04 -13.71 -9.35
N GLY A 49 14.23 -13.11 -9.56
CA GLY A 49 15.15 -12.76 -8.47
C GLY A 49 14.56 -11.74 -7.51
N THR A 50 13.85 -10.73 -8.04
CA THR A 50 13.21 -9.67 -7.25
C THR A 50 12.10 -10.25 -6.40
N LEU A 51 11.23 -11.06 -6.99
CA LEU A 51 10.16 -11.75 -6.29
C LEU A 51 10.70 -12.65 -5.18
N SER A 52 11.71 -13.49 -5.48
CA SER A 52 12.36 -14.35 -4.49
C SER A 52 12.99 -13.56 -3.34
N THR A 53 13.70 -12.47 -3.64
CA THR A 53 14.30 -11.59 -2.63
C THR A 53 13.25 -11.03 -1.67
N LEU A 54 12.13 -10.55 -2.22
CA LEU A 54 11.03 -9.98 -1.43
C LEU A 54 10.32 -11.05 -0.59
N GLN A 55 10.02 -12.20 -1.19
CA GLN A 55 9.35 -13.32 -0.53
C GLN A 55 10.17 -13.90 0.62
N ASN A 56 11.49 -14.08 0.41
CA ASN A 56 12.40 -14.55 1.45
C ASN A 56 12.50 -13.55 2.60
N ALA A 57 12.60 -12.25 2.30
CA ALA A 57 12.64 -11.22 3.34
C ALA A 57 11.35 -11.15 4.15
N ALA A 58 10.20 -11.42 3.52
CA ALA A 58 8.90 -11.43 4.17
C ALA A 58 8.54 -12.77 4.84
N GLY A 59 9.31 -13.84 4.58
CA GLY A 59 9.00 -15.18 5.09
C GLY A 59 7.73 -15.79 4.48
N VAL A 60 7.42 -15.48 3.22
CA VAL A 60 6.21 -15.95 2.51
C VAL A 60 6.55 -16.57 1.17
N SER A 61 5.70 -17.47 0.66
CA SER A 61 5.91 -18.15 -0.63
C SER A 61 4.75 -17.99 -1.63
N ASN A 62 3.64 -17.39 -1.20
CA ASN A 62 2.38 -17.31 -1.93
C ASN A 62 1.92 -15.85 -2.14
N ALA A 63 2.84 -14.93 -2.44
CA ALA A 63 2.46 -13.55 -2.72
C ALA A 63 1.73 -13.48 -4.08
N THR A 64 0.58 -12.81 -4.11
CA THR A 64 -0.05 -12.41 -5.37
C THR A 64 0.84 -11.41 -6.09
N GLN A 65 0.78 -11.33 -7.41
CA GLN A 65 1.64 -10.44 -8.18
C GLN A 65 0.83 -9.34 -8.86
N LEU A 66 1.31 -8.11 -8.75
CA LEU A 66 0.80 -6.94 -9.46
C LEU A 66 1.93 -6.32 -10.29
N THR A 67 1.68 -6.03 -11.56
CA THR A 67 2.67 -5.34 -12.41
C THR A 67 2.54 -3.82 -12.24
N VAL A 68 3.68 -3.14 -12.05
CA VAL A 68 3.78 -1.68 -11.98
C VAL A 68 4.48 -1.18 -13.24
N ASN A 69 3.85 -0.28 -13.99
CA ASN A 69 4.36 0.28 -15.24
C ASN A 69 4.38 1.82 -15.21
N GLY A 70 4.85 2.45 -16.29
CA GLY A 70 4.89 3.91 -16.41
C GLY A 70 3.53 4.58 -16.19
N ALA A 71 2.43 3.97 -16.66
CA ALA A 71 1.07 4.47 -16.40
C ALA A 71 0.71 4.46 -14.90
N THR A 72 1.22 3.48 -14.15
CA THR A 72 1.06 3.43 -12.69
C THR A 72 1.81 4.59 -12.03
N LEU A 73 3.01 4.94 -12.51
CA LEU A 73 3.75 6.10 -12.04
C LEU A 73 3.01 7.41 -12.35
N VAL A 74 2.51 7.56 -13.58
CA VAL A 74 1.73 8.73 -14.00
C VAL A 74 0.51 8.91 -13.10
N LYS A 75 -0.23 7.84 -12.84
CA LYS A 75 -1.43 7.88 -12.01
C LYS A 75 -1.14 8.37 -10.58
N TYR A 76 -0.09 7.85 -9.96
CA TYR A 76 0.11 8.06 -8.52
C TYR A 76 1.16 9.12 -8.17
N LEU A 77 2.11 9.44 -9.06
CA LEU A 77 3.26 10.27 -8.71
C LEU A 77 3.31 11.60 -9.47
N ASN A 78 2.69 11.71 -10.66
CA ASN A 78 2.68 12.98 -11.41
C ASN A 78 1.79 14.08 -10.83
N PRO A 79 0.64 13.80 -10.21
CA PRO A 79 -0.22 14.86 -9.66
C PRO A 79 0.45 15.78 -8.62
N SER A 80 1.57 15.35 -8.03
CA SER A 80 2.40 16.12 -7.11
C SER A 80 3.64 16.76 -7.75
N GLY A 81 3.71 16.80 -9.08
CA GLY A 81 4.78 17.45 -9.84
C GLY A 81 5.90 16.54 -10.34
N SER A 82 5.80 15.21 -10.19
CA SER A 82 6.73 14.31 -10.88
C SER A 82 6.48 14.32 -12.39
N SER A 83 7.51 14.00 -13.17
CA SER A 83 7.47 14.08 -14.64
C SER A 83 7.62 12.70 -15.28
N PHE A 84 6.90 11.69 -14.79
CA PHE A 84 6.88 10.36 -15.40
C PHE A 84 5.99 10.36 -16.65
N THR A 85 6.24 9.39 -17.52
CA THR A 85 5.45 9.12 -18.73
C THR A 85 5.08 7.63 -18.75
N GLU A 86 4.15 7.24 -19.63
CA GLU A 86 3.81 5.82 -19.80
C GLU A 86 5.00 4.96 -20.23
N SER A 87 5.99 5.57 -20.89
CA SER A 87 7.26 4.93 -21.29
C SER A 87 8.34 4.95 -20.21
N SER A 88 8.07 5.54 -19.03
CA SER A 88 9.03 5.53 -17.92
C SER A 88 9.29 4.10 -17.44
N GLY A 89 10.58 3.77 -17.29
CA GLY A 89 10.99 2.46 -16.84
C GLY A 89 10.76 2.25 -15.33
N VAL A 90 10.38 1.03 -14.96
CA VAL A 90 10.05 0.64 -13.59
C VAL A 90 10.84 -0.61 -13.20
N TRP A 91 11.84 -0.43 -12.34
CA TRP A 91 12.71 -1.52 -11.85
C TRP A 91 12.68 -1.71 -10.33
N SER A 92 12.19 -0.73 -9.57
CA SER A 92 11.95 -0.91 -8.14
C SER A 92 10.62 -1.62 -7.90
N SER A 93 10.57 -2.43 -6.86
CA SER A 93 9.46 -3.33 -6.55
C SER A 93 9.23 -3.40 -5.04
N ALA A 94 8.03 -3.81 -4.65
CA ALA A 94 7.64 -3.94 -3.26
C ALA A 94 6.90 -5.27 -3.01
N LEU A 95 6.96 -5.77 -1.78
CA LEU A 95 6.00 -6.73 -1.25
C LEU A 95 5.29 -6.09 -0.08
N VAL A 96 3.96 -6.08 -0.16
CA VAL A 96 3.07 -5.45 0.80
C VAL A 96 2.31 -6.55 1.55
N GLN A 97 2.47 -6.56 2.86
CA GLN A 97 1.76 -7.45 3.75
C GLN A 97 0.94 -6.59 4.72
N LYS A 98 -0.38 -6.52 4.51
CA LYS A 98 -1.28 -5.82 5.42
C LYS A 98 -1.28 -6.51 6.79
N THR A 99 -1.29 -5.71 7.85
CA THR A 99 -1.36 -6.17 9.24
C THR A 99 -2.58 -5.53 9.91
N ASN A 100 -3.01 -6.09 11.04
CA ASN A 100 -4.14 -5.54 11.80
C ASN A 100 -3.72 -4.44 12.78
N ASN A 101 -2.43 -4.36 13.10
CA ASN A 101 -1.83 -3.43 14.05
C ASN A 101 -0.33 -3.25 13.76
N GLY A 102 0.35 -2.47 14.61
CA GLY A 102 1.81 -2.31 14.57
C GLY A 102 2.30 -1.21 13.64
N GLY A 103 1.40 -0.46 13.00
CA GLY A 103 1.77 0.64 12.11
C GLY A 103 2.42 0.16 10.82
N ILE A 104 3.09 1.09 10.13
CA ILE A 104 3.77 0.80 8.86
C ILE A 104 5.25 0.53 9.12
N ASN A 105 5.70 -0.69 8.83
CA ASN A 105 7.09 -1.11 8.93
C ASN A 105 7.69 -1.22 7.53
N VAL A 106 8.86 -0.63 7.31
CA VAL A 106 9.50 -0.63 5.99
C VAL A 106 10.91 -1.20 6.09
N THR A 107 11.20 -2.18 5.23
CA THR A 107 12.53 -2.77 5.09
C THR A 107 12.99 -2.63 3.64
N ILE A 108 14.11 -1.92 3.42
CA ILE A 108 14.79 -1.95 2.11
C ILE A 108 15.71 -3.17 2.10
N VAL A 109 15.40 -4.11 1.23
CA VAL A 109 16.05 -5.41 1.11
C VAL A 109 17.13 -5.36 0.03
N PRO A 110 18.39 -5.70 0.35
CA PRO A 110 19.44 -5.79 -0.66
C PRO A 110 19.15 -6.85 -1.72
N TYR A 111 19.24 -6.48 -3.00
CA TYR A 111 19.18 -7.41 -4.12
C TYR A 111 20.59 -7.92 -4.42
N ASN A 112 20.81 -9.22 -4.35
CA ASN A 112 22.15 -9.83 -4.47
C ASN A 112 23.22 -9.15 -3.59
N GLY A 113 22.85 -8.84 -2.34
CA GLY A 113 23.74 -8.20 -1.36
C GLY A 113 23.94 -6.69 -1.52
N THR A 114 23.25 -6.04 -2.48
CA THR A 114 23.38 -4.59 -2.70
C THR A 114 22.06 -3.86 -2.47
N ASN A 115 22.10 -2.78 -1.69
CA ASN A 115 21.00 -1.83 -1.65
C ASN A 115 21.02 -0.95 -2.92
N ASN A 116 19.99 -1.12 -3.75
CA ASN A 116 19.85 -0.43 -5.03
C ASN A 116 18.86 0.76 -4.99
N ILE A 117 18.21 1.03 -3.86
CA ILE A 117 17.36 2.21 -3.71
C ILE A 117 18.24 3.41 -3.35
N THR A 118 18.23 4.45 -4.20
CA THR A 118 19.20 5.55 -4.11
C THR A 118 18.66 6.82 -3.45
N THR A 119 17.34 7.00 -3.43
CA THR A 119 16.71 8.27 -3.06
C THR A 119 15.72 8.10 -1.92
N ILE A 120 14.68 7.27 -2.10
CA ILE A 120 13.62 7.15 -1.12
C ILE A 120 14.06 6.23 0.03
N THR A 121 14.19 6.79 1.23
CA THR A 121 14.55 6.08 2.44
C THR A 121 13.38 5.28 3.02
N ALA A 122 13.65 4.30 3.88
CA ALA A 122 12.61 3.48 4.52
C ALA A 122 11.58 4.34 5.30
N ASP A 123 12.07 5.37 5.98
CA ASP A 123 11.21 6.31 6.71
C ASP A 123 10.37 7.19 5.77
N GLN A 124 10.90 7.59 4.62
CA GLN A 124 10.14 8.34 3.61
C GLN A 124 9.04 7.47 3.00
N TYR A 125 9.30 6.20 2.69
CA TYR A 125 8.24 5.25 2.31
C TYR A 125 7.17 5.14 3.40
N ARG A 126 7.57 4.99 4.66
CA ARG A 126 6.65 4.88 5.80
C ARG A 126 5.75 6.11 5.89
N ASN A 127 6.37 7.29 5.87
CA ASN A 127 5.67 8.56 6.02
C ASN A 127 4.74 8.83 4.84
N ALA A 128 5.18 8.53 3.61
CA ALA A 128 4.37 8.67 2.41
C ALA A 128 3.15 7.75 2.43
N ALA A 129 3.35 6.47 2.77
CA ALA A 129 2.25 5.51 2.90
C ALA A 129 1.23 5.98 3.96
N LEU A 130 1.71 6.44 5.12
CA LEU A 130 0.84 6.99 6.17
C LEU A 130 0.05 8.20 5.68
N THR A 131 0.71 9.16 5.03
CA THR A 131 0.06 10.37 4.48
C THR A 131 -0.95 10.00 3.39
N ALA A 132 -0.69 8.96 2.61
CA ALA A 132 -1.59 8.43 1.58
C ALA A 132 -2.83 7.70 2.14
N GLY A 133 -2.90 7.49 3.47
CA GLY A 133 -4.01 6.81 4.13
C GLY A 133 -3.79 5.31 4.35
N VAL A 134 -2.61 4.78 4.06
CA VAL A 134 -2.27 3.38 4.39
C VAL A 134 -2.20 3.25 5.91
N SER A 135 -2.80 2.18 6.44
CA SER A 135 -2.68 1.80 7.84
C SER A 135 -2.24 0.34 7.97
N ASN A 136 -1.32 0.11 8.91
CA ASN A 136 -0.85 -1.21 9.35
C ASN A 136 -0.35 -2.12 8.21
N ALA A 137 0.95 -2.09 7.93
CA ALA A 137 1.54 -2.92 6.89
C ALA A 137 3.04 -3.15 7.08
N ASN A 138 3.52 -4.32 6.68
CA ASN A 138 4.94 -4.57 6.45
C ASN A 138 5.23 -4.39 4.96
N LEU A 139 6.14 -3.47 4.65
CA LEU A 139 6.58 -3.15 3.29
C LEU A 139 8.03 -3.60 3.12
N TYR A 140 8.26 -4.49 2.17
CA TYR A 140 9.59 -4.92 1.78
C TYR A 140 9.88 -4.32 0.41
N ILE A 141 10.98 -3.58 0.29
CA ILE A 141 11.30 -2.80 -0.91
C ILE A 141 12.62 -3.30 -1.48
N THR A 142 12.71 -3.51 -2.79
CA THR A 142 13.98 -3.83 -3.43
C THR A 142 14.02 -3.32 -4.87
N SER A 143 15.19 -3.40 -5.50
CA SER A 143 15.33 -3.18 -6.93
C SER A 143 16.47 -3.99 -7.51
N ALA A 144 16.27 -4.49 -8.73
CA ALA A 144 17.30 -5.20 -9.47
C ALA A 144 18.43 -4.29 -9.98
N VAL A 145 18.22 -2.97 -10.03
CA VAL A 145 19.19 -1.96 -10.51
C VAL A 145 19.14 -0.71 -9.65
N LYS A 146 20.22 0.09 -9.65
CA LYS A 146 20.24 1.38 -8.93
C LYS A 146 19.17 2.33 -9.47
N ILE A 147 18.23 2.73 -8.61
CA ILE A 147 17.14 3.64 -8.97
C ILE A 147 16.58 4.35 -7.74
N ASP A 148 15.81 5.42 -7.95
CA ASP A 148 15.26 6.28 -6.90
C ASP A 148 14.32 5.57 -5.93
N GLY A 149 13.57 4.58 -6.41
CA GLY A 149 12.57 3.83 -5.64
C GLY A 149 11.11 4.18 -5.96
N SER A 150 10.85 5.10 -6.88
CA SER A 150 9.50 5.60 -7.18
C SER A 150 8.54 4.50 -7.64
N GLY A 151 9.03 3.52 -8.41
CA GLY A 151 8.27 2.35 -8.83
C GLY A 151 7.71 1.52 -7.68
N ALA A 152 8.52 1.27 -6.65
CA ALA A 152 8.06 0.57 -5.46
C ALA A 152 6.99 1.37 -4.68
N LEU A 153 7.13 2.71 -4.60
CA LEU A 153 6.16 3.55 -3.90
C LEU A 153 4.80 3.53 -4.61
N ALA A 154 4.80 3.71 -5.94
CA ALA A 154 3.60 3.59 -6.75
C ALA A 154 2.98 2.19 -6.66
N GLY A 155 3.82 1.15 -6.57
CA GLY A 155 3.42 -0.22 -6.31
C GLY A 155 2.66 -0.39 -5.00
N VAL A 156 3.16 0.20 -3.90
CA VAL A 156 2.46 0.19 -2.61
C VAL A 156 1.05 0.78 -2.76
N TYR A 157 0.91 1.97 -3.36
CA TYR A 157 -0.41 2.57 -3.58
C TYR A 157 -1.32 1.72 -4.47
N ALA A 158 -0.76 1.11 -5.52
CA ALA A 158 -1.50 0.24 -6.41
C ALA A 158 -2.01 -1.02 -5.71
N ALA A 159 -1.20 -1.63 -4.83
CA ALA A 159 -1.60 -2.81 -4.06
C ALA A 159 -2.77 -2.52 -3.12
N PHE A 160 -2.74 -1.37 -2.42
CA PHE A 160 -3.84 -0.94 -1.56
C PHE A 160 -5.12 -0.64 -2.35
N ALA A 161 -5.00 0.12 -3.44
CA ALA A 161 -6.14 0.41 -4.30
C ALA A 161 -6.79 -0.86 -4.90
N GLN A 162 -5.98 -1.86 -5.30
CA GLN A 162 -6.50 -3.12 -5.85
C GLN A 162 -7.24 -3.96 -4.80
N ASN A 163 -6.85 -3.86 -3.53
CA ASN A 163 -7.49 -4.58 -2.42
C ASN A 163 -8.65 -3.80 -1.78
N GLY A 164 -9.25 -2.85 -2.51
CA GLY A 164 -10.46 -2.17 -2.10
C GLY A 164 -10.26 -0.99 -1.15
N GLU A 165 -9.01 -0.60 -0.88
CA GLU A 165 -8.74 0.57 -0.05
C GLU A 165 -8.80 1.85 -0.87
N ASN A 166 -9.69 2.75 -0.45
CA ASN A 166 -9.86 4.06 -1.08
C ASN A 166 -8.76 5.02 -0.61
N LEU A 167 -7.61 4.96 -1.27
CA LEU A 167 -6.58 6.00 -1.13
C LEU A 167 -7.07 7.29 -1.82
N ASN A 168 -7.21 8.37 -1.07
CA ASN A 168 -7.62 9.66 -1.63
C ASN A 168 -6.48 10.22 -2.49
N ASN A 169 -6.77 10.63 -3.73
CA ASN A 169 -5.79 11.29 -4.59
C ASN A 169 -5.15 12.52 -3.93
N GLN A 170 -5.89 13.30 -3.12
CA GLN A 170 -5.31 14.42 -2.37
C GLN A 170 -4.27 13.95 -1.33
N GLN A 171 -4.52 12.83 -0.66
CA GLN A 171 -3.61 12.23 0.29
C GLN A 171 -2.36 11.68 -0.41
N ILE A 172 -2.52 11.02 -1.56
CA ILE A 172 -1.41 10.57 -2.40
C ILE A 172 -0.56 11.76 -2.87
N ASN A 173 -1.21 12.86 -3.28
CA ASN A 173 -0.50 14.07 -3.72
C ASN A 173 0.32 14.69 -2.58
N ALA A 174 -0.28 14.80 -1.39
CA ALA A 174 0.42 15.28 -0.20
C ALA A 174 1.58 14.35 0.18
N ALA A 175 1.37 13.03 0.12
CA ALA A 175 2.40 12.04 0.38
C ALA A 175 3.60 12.19 -0.56
N GLN A 176 3.34 12.44 -1.84
CA GLN A 176 4.42 12.59 -2.82
C GLN A 176 5.12 13.97 -2.71
N GLN A 177 4.41 15.04 -2.37
CA GLN A 177 5.05 16.32 -2.02
C GLN A 177 5.99 16.17 -0.81
N GLU A 178 5.56 15.40 0.18
CA GLU A 178 6.39 15.06 1.33
C GLU A 178 7.64 14.28 0.91
N VAL A 179 7.50 13.21 0.11
CA VAL A 179 8.66 12.47 -0.41
C VAL A 179 9.62 13.37 -1.16
N ASN A 180 9.13 14.22 -2.06
CA ASN A 180 9.95 15.14 -2.84
C ASN A 180 10.72 16.10 -1.92
N THR A 181 10.03 16.72 -0.97
CA THR A 181 10.61 17.67 -0.02
C THR A 181 11.68 17.01 0.85
N LEU A 182 11.34 15.87 1.46
CA LEU A 182 12.26 15.15 2.35
C LEU A 182 13.47 14.61 1.57
N SER A 183 13.26 14.10 0.36
CA SER A 183 14.36 13.62 -0.49
C SER A 183 15.31 14.76 -0.88
N SER A 184 14.77 15.94 -1.21
CA SER A 184 15.60 17.13 -1.48
C SER A 184 16.40 17.56 -0.25
N ILE A 185 15.81 17.56 0.94
CA ILE A 185 16.51 17.88 2.19
C ILE A 185 17.61 16.85 2.48
N THR A 186 17.31 15.55 2.38
CA THR A 186 18.28 14.47 2.54
C THR A 186 19.44 14.63 1.58
N GLN A 187 19.16 14.86 0.31
CA GLN A 187 20.19 14.99 -0.71
C GLN A 187 21.06 16.24 -0.49
N ALA A 188 20.46 17.37 -0.11
CA ALA A 188 21.17 18.62 0.15
C ALA A 188 22.03 18.61 1.42
N ASN A 189 21.79 17.67 2.35
CA ASN A 189 22.49 17.55 3.62
C ASN A 189 23.28 16.25 3.78
N LYS A 190 23.37 15.44 2.71
CA LYS A 190 24.12 14.19 2.71
C LYS A 190 25.58 14.43 3.07
N GLY A 191 26.05 13.75 4.12
CA GLY A 191 27.43 13.85 4.59
C GLY A 191 27.77 15.11 5.39
N LYS A 192 26.79 15.95 5.74
CA LYS A 192 27.01 17.07 6.67
C LYS A 192 26.98 16.59 8.11
N ASP A 193 27.89 17.12 8.93
CA ASP A 193 27.95 16.82 10.36
C ASP A 193 26.63 17.17 11.06
N GLY A 194 26.13 16.25 11.89
CA GLY A 194 24.91 16.44 12.67
C GLY A 194 23.60 16.22 11.91
N TYR A 195 23.64 15.92 10.60
CA TYR A 195 22.46 15.52 9.84
C TYR A 195 22.28 13.99 9.84
N THR A 196 21.07 13.54 10.15
CA THR A 196 20.63 12.15 9.95
C THR A 196 19.21 12.14 9.43
N ASP A 197 18.88 11.18 8.57
CA ASP A 197 17.50 10.98 8.11
C ASP A 197 16.54 10.79 9.30
N LYS A 198 16.99 10.11 10.35
CA LYS A 198 16.24 9.92 11.59
C LYS A 198 15.82 11.24 12.25
N GLN A 199 16.69 12.25 12.31
CA GLN A 199 16.34 13.57 12.89
C GLN A 199 15.28 14.28 12.04
N LEU A 200 15.44 14.28 10.71
CA LEU A 200 14.47 14.84 9.79
C LEU A 200 13.10 14.17 9.96
N ASN A 201 13.08 12.83 9.98
CA ASN A 201 11.83 12.08 10.09
C ASN A 201 11.17 12.25 11.45
N ASN A 202 11.93 12.38 12.54
CA ASN A 202 11.38 12.72 13.86
C ASN A 202 10.73 14.11 13.87
N ALA A 203 11.34 15.10 13.21
CA ALA A 203 10.76 16.44 13.11
C ALA A 203 9.43 16.43 12.33
N VAL A 204 9.38 15.69 11.23
CA VAL A 204 8.15 15.50 10.44
C VAL A 204 7.07 14.78 11.24
N ALA A 205 7.44 13.71 11.95
CA ALA A 205 6.50 12.97 12.80
C ALA A 205 5.92 13.85 13.92
N GLY A 206 6.76 14.68 14.57
CA GLY A 206 6.32 15.65 15.57
C GLY A 206 5.37 16.70 15.00
N ALA A 207 5.63 17.19 13.79
CA ALA A 207 4.76 18.16 13.12
C ALA A 207 3.38 17.59 12.76
N LYS A 208 3.27 16.28 12.50
CA LYS A 208 1.99 15.59 12.21
C LYS A 208 1.14 15.32 13.45
N GLN A 209 1.72 15.42 14.65
CA GLN A 209 1.02 15.17 15.93
C GLN A 209 0.41 16.45 16.55
N GLN A 210 0.65 17.62 15.95
CA GLN A 210 0.10 18.91 16.35
C GLN A 210 -1.13 19.25 15.51
#